data_AF-A0A804QZ63-F1
#
_entry.id   AF-A0A804QZ63-F1
#
_cell.length_a   1.000
_cell.length_b   1.000
_cell.length_c   1.000
_cell.angle_alpha   90.00
_cell.angle_beta   90.00
_cell.angle_gamma   90.00
#
_symmetry.space_group_name_H-M   'P 1'
#
loop_
_entity.id
_entity.type
_entity.pdbx_description
1 polymer ?
#
loop_
_entity_poly.entity_id
_entity_poly.type
_entity_poly.pdbx_seq_one_letter_code
_entity_poly.pdbx_strand_id
1 'polypeptide(L)' 'MSGSLAGIRPTMLYSARQHTVPDPPCVRMVTMEPCSHRPASMECQAKAVAKEDLAQHVMACEDEGVGIKLFD' A
#
# COMPACT_ATOMS: atom_id res chain seq x y z
N MET A 1 -7.43 -10.92 0.24
CA MET A 1 -8.36 -11.15 -0.90
C MET A 1 -9.84 -10.95 -0.55
N SER A 2 -10.29 -11.20 0.69
CA SER A 2 -11.71 -11.02 1.04
C SER A 2 -12.20 -9.56 0.98
N GLY A 3 -11.37 -8.61 1.42
CA GLY A 3 -11.74 -7.18 1.42
C GLY A 3 -12.06 -6.66 0.03
N SER A 4 -11.13 -6.81 -0.91
CA SER A 4 -11.25 -6.30 -2.28
C SER A 4 -12.46 -6.87 -3.04
N LEU A 5 -12.74 -8.18 -2.88
CA LEU A 5 -13.91 -8.80 -3.51
C LEU A 5 -15.25 -8.25 -2.98
N ALA A 6 -15.27 -7.80 -1.73
CA ALA A 6 -16.46 -7.24 -1.09
C ALA A 6 -16.55 -5.70 -1.21
N GLY A 7 -15.57 -5.03 -1.81
CA GLY A 7 -15.56 -3.55 -1.92
C GLY A 7 -15.46 -2.82 -0.57
N ILE A 8 -15.03 -3.50 0.49
CA ILE A 8 -14.92 -2.96 1.85
C ILE A 8 -13.49 -2.61 2.26
N ARG A 9 -13.24 -1.36 2.65
CA ARG A 9 -11.90 -1.00 3.17
C ARG A 9 -11.67 -1.93 4.37
N PRO A 10 -10.56 -2.66 4.50
CA PRO A 10 -10.36 -3.51 5.68
C PRO A 10 -9.80 -2.71 6.86
N THR A 11 -10.00 -3.22 8.06
CA THR A 11 -9.13 -2.85 9.18
C THR A 11 -7.98 -3.86 9.20
N MET A 12 -6.76 -3.36 9.09
CA MET A 12 -5.55 -4.16 8.94
C MET A 12 -4.79 -4.21 10.26
N LEU A 13 -4.33 -5.39 10.65
CA LEU A 13 -3.47 -5.58 11.81
C LEU A 13 -2.02 -5.33 11.42
N TYR A 14 -1.31 -4.48 12.16
CA TYR A 14 0.11 -4.29 11.91
C TYR A 14 0.92 -5.54 12.25
N SER A 15 2.01 -5.74 11.53
CA SER A 15 2.93 -6.86 11.75
C SER A 15 3.63 -6.75 13.11
N ALA A 16 3.50 -7.79 13.94
CA ALA A 16 4.16 -7.86 15.25
C ALA A 16 5.66 -8.18 15.10
N ARG A 17 6.48 -7.13 14.97
CA ARG A 17 7.93 -7.28 14.91
C ARG A 17 8.47 -7.67 16.29
N GLN A 18 9.33 -8.69 16.35
CA GLN A 18 9.93 -9.20 17.59
C GLN A 18 8.91 -9.66 18.65
N HIS A 19 7.75 -10.17 18.22
CA HIS A 19 6.64 -10.60 19.09
C HIS A 19 6.06 -9.47 19.97
N THR A 20 6.31 -8.21 19.62
CA THR A 20 5.74 -7.04 20.31
C THR A 20 4.51 -6.56 19.56
N VAL A 21 3.42 -6.29 20.29
CA VAL A 21 2.18 -5.73 19.73
C VAL A 21 2.45 -4.26 19.33
N PRO A 22 2.26 -3.88 18.05
CA PRO A 22 2.40 -2.50 17.62
C PRO A 22 1.36 -1.59 18.27
N ASP A 23 1.68 -0.30 18.43
CA ASP A 23 0.75 0.73 18.87
C ASP A 23 0.57 1.79 17.76
N PRO A 24 -0.63 1.92 17.14
CA PRO A 24 -1.83 1.12 17.38
C PRO A 24 -1.68 -0.31 16.81
N PRO A 25 -2.45 -1.30 17.30
CA PRO A 25 -2.38 -2.67 16.80
C PRO A 25 -2.99 -2.85 15.41
N CYS A 26 -3.89 -1.93 15.03
CA CYS A 26 -4.56 -1.94 13.75
C CYS A 26 -4.76 -0.54 13.19
N VAL A 27 -4.93 -0.48 11.87
CA VAL A 27 -5.24 0.74 11.14
C VAL A 27 -6.36 0.48 10.15
N ARG A 28 -7.19 1.49 9.93
CA ARG A 28 -8.18 1.45 8.84
C ARG A 28 -7.45 1.69 7.52
N MET A 29 -7.49 0.73 6.60
CA MET A 29 -6.90 0.96 5.28
C MET A 29 -7.65 2.06 4.53
N VAL A 30 -6.91 2.90 3.83
CA VAL A 30 -7.47 4.04 3.10
C VAL A 30 -8.20 3.57 1.85
N THR A 31 -7.72 2.49 1.22
CA THR A 31 -8.25 1.97 -0.05
C THR A 31 -8.43 0.46 -0.04
N MET A 32 -9.18 -0.01 -1.02
CA MET A 32 -9.49 -1.41 -1.30
C MET A 32 -8.35 -2.22 -1.91
N GLU A 33 -7.33 -1.50 -2.37
CA GLU A 33 -6.37 -2.01 -3.30
C GLU A 33 -5.36 -2.92 -2.58
N PRO A 34 -4.91 -4.00 -3.22
CA PRO A 34 -3.84 -4.82 -2.68
C PRO A 34 -2.51 -4.07 -2.69
N CYS A 35 -1.62 -4.39 -1.74
CA CYS A 35 -0.25 -3.92 -1.78
C CYS A 35 0.60 -4.78 -2.73
N SER A 36 1.33 -4.14 -3.65
CA SER A 36 2.39 -4.80 -4.41
C SER A 36 3.69 -4.76 -3.61
N HIS A 37 4.05 -5.86 -2.95
CA HIS A 37 5.21 -5.93 -2.05
C HIS A 37 6.57 -5.86 -2.77
N ARG A 38 6.59 -6.05 -4.10
CA ARG A 38 7.82 -6.03 -4.92
C ARG A 38 7.59 -5.18 -6.17
N PRO A 39 7.46 -3.85 -6.04
CA PRO A 39 7.35 -2.98 -7.19
C PRO A 39 8.61 -3.10 -8.06
N ALA A 40 8.44 -2.97 -9.37
CA ALA A 40 9.58 -2.89 -10.27
C ALA A 40 10.37 -1.61 -9.96
N SER A 41 11.67 -1.74 -9.74
CA SER A 41 12.58 -0.62 -9.47
C SER A 41 13.26 -0.09 -10.73
N MET A 42 12.73 -0.40 -11.91
CA MET A 42 13.35 -0.03 -13.19
C MET A 42 12.81 1.30 -13.71
N GLU A 43 13.69 2.11 -14.26
CA GLU A 43 13.30 3.30 -15.01
C GLU A 43 13.15 2.92 -16.50
N CYS A 44 11.96 3.14 -17.04
CA CYS A 44 11.72 2.97 -18.47
C CYS A 44 12.42 4.10 -19.25
N GLN A 45 12.97 3.80 -20.43
CA GLN A 45 13.68 4.79 -21.28
C GLN A 45 12.76 5.87 -21.90
N ALA A 46 11.46 5.82 -21.64
CA ALA A 46 10.50 6.81 -22.09
C ALA A 46 10.56 8.08 -21.23
N LYS A 47 9.85 9.13 -21.64
CA LYS A 47 9.63 10.29 -20.77
C LYS A 47 8.98 9.82 -19.48
N ALA A 48 9.65 10.01 -18.36
CA ALA A 48 9.08 9.74 -17.05
C ALA A 48 7.80 10.57 -16.88
N VAL A 49 6.74 9.93 -16.39
CA VAL A 49 5.59 10.65 -15.83
C VAL A 49 6.12 11.43 -14.62
N ALA A 50 5.69 12.68 -14.44
CA ALA A 50 6.09 13.45 -13.27
C ALA A 50 5.66 12.68 -12.03
N LYS A 51 6.56 12.54 -11.04
CA LYS A 51 6.25 11.76 -9.82
C LYS A 51 5.05 12.36 -9.10
N GLU A 52 4.86 13.66 -9.21
CA GLU A 52 3.74 14.43 -8.68
C GLU A 52 2.40 13.98 -9.26
N ASP A 53 2.35 13.71 -10.58
CA ASP A 53 1.13 13.23 -11.25
C ASP A 53 0.76 11.81 -10.77
N LEU A 54 1.76 11.01 -10.42
CA LEU A 54 1.58 9.65 -9.94
C LEU A 54 1.28 9.59 -8.43
N ALA A 55 1.84 10.52 -7.65
CA ALA A 55 1.81 10.49 -6.19
C ALA A 55 0.40 10.59 -5.59
N GLN A 56 -0.57 11.16 -6.33
CA GLN A 56 -1.96 11.19 -5.90
C GLN A 56 -2.61 9.80 -5.94
N HIS A 57 -2.18 8.94 -6.86
CA HIS A 57 -2.83 7.66 -7.14
C HIS A 57 -1.97 6.44 -6.80
N VAL A 58 -0.66 6.61 -6.59
CA VAL A 58 0.26 5.52 -6.22
C VAL A 58 1.07 5.97 -5.02
N MET A 59 0.80 5.34 -3.88
CA MET A 59 1.49 5.63 -2.62
C MET A 59 2.03 4.35 -1.99
N ALA A 60 2.92 4.53 -1.01
CA ALA A 60 3.42 3.43 -0.20
C ALA A 60 2.27 2.77 0.57
N CYS A 61 2.36 1.46 0.76
CA CYS A 61 1.34 0.73 1.51
C CYS A 61 1.43 1.00 3.01
N GLU A 62 0.29 0.89 3.70
CA GLU A 62 0.26 1.03 5.16
C GLU A 62 0.95 -0.15 5.89
N ASP A 63 1.04 -1.32 5.25
CA ASP A 63 1.56 -2.55 5.82
C ASP A 63 3.05 -2.81 5.56
N GLU A 64 3.49 -2.49 4.35
CA GLU A 64 4.87 -2.65 3.88
C GLU A 64 5.31 -1.38 3.16
N GLY A 65 6.14 -0.57 3.81
CA GLY A 65 6.57 0.72 3.29
C GLY A 65 7.40 0.66 1.99
N VAL A 66 7.91 -0.51 1.62
CA VAL A 66 8.57 -0.75 0.33
C VAL A 66 7.58 -1.04 -0.79
N GLY A 67 6.37 -1.48 -0.44
CA GLY A 67 5.32 -1.79 -1.40
C GLY A 67 4.60 -0.55 -1.91
N ILE A 68 3.92 -0.70 -3.05
CA ILE A 68 3.05 0.35 -3.62
C ILE A 68 1.62 -0.13 -3.75
N LYS A 69 0.67 0.81 -3.63
CA LYS A 69 -0.76 0.58 -3.70
C LYS A 69 -1.46 1.73 -4.41
N LEU A 70 -2.59 1.42 -5.05
CA LEU A 70 -3.43 2.39 -5.73
C LEU A 70 -4.38 3.13 -4.77
N PHE A 71 -4.52 4.43 -5.01
CA PHE A 71 -5.40 5.35 -4.31
C PHE A 71 -6.25 6.14 -5.30
N ASP A 72 -7.45 6.47 -4.84
CA ASP A 72 -8.42 7.29 -5.57
C ASP A 72 -8.44 8.71 -5.00
#